data_AF-A0A914CYH4-F1
#
_entry.id   AF-A0A914CYH4-F1
#
_cell.length_a   1.000
_cell.length_b   1.000
_cell.length_c   1.000
_cell.angle_alpha   90.00
_cell.angle_beta   90.00
_cell.angle_gamma   90.00
#
_symmetry.space_group_name_H-M   'P 1'
#
loop_
_entity.id
_entity.type
_entity.pdbx_description
1 polymer ?
#
loop_
_entity_poly.entity_id
_entity_poly.type
_entity_poly.pdbx_seq_one_letter_code
_entity_poly.pdbx_strand_id
1 'polypeptide(L)'
;MLRDFLTDYKDGLVSSLQGFLVLHKLNQPVQNGIHHKPSALRRVFQVCETYVGNGWQHKWAHVASAALAYRHIRGNLAPVHISLAISDFIHSIVIEIVFLLQAMLIWSLPFQVLAPLVGFTYMSLLYSLYSFEYKWMSSGIPMSSRIARIPMIAQVKSRISRIDKVERRWPFYVGFGTILTLSTSYSEDFMINGCIFGALFPFFIVSSYLATKRDAQSEVPAFRFFYVVQVITNKLFLALVFIINRR
;
A
#
# COMPACT_ATOMS: atom_id res chain seq x y z
N MET A 1 20.33 14.31 -10.08
CA MET A 1 18.97 14.60 -9.56
C MET A 1 17.84 14.24 -10.54
N LEU A 2 17.69 14.88 -11.71
CA LEU A 2 16.60 14.52 -12.64
C LEU A 2 16.71 13.09 -13.19
N ARG A 3 17.94 12.66 -13.51
CA ARG A 3 18.22 11.28 -13.93
C ARG A 3 17.83 10.26 -12.85
N ASP A 4 18.13 10.57 -11.60
CA ASP A 4 17.85 9.68 -10.46
C ASP A 4 16.36 9.63 -10.16
N PHE A 5 15.68 10.77 -10.27
CA PHE A 5 14.22 10.86 -10.23
C PHE A 5 13.58 9.96 -11.30
N LEU A 6 13.99 10.10 -12.57
CA LEU A 6 13.45 9.30 -13.67
C LEU A 6 13.78 7.81 -13.51
N THR A 7 14.95 7.48 -12.97
CA THR A 7 15.36 6.10 -12.72
C THR A 7 14.50 5.47 -11.62
N ASP A 8 14.32 6.15 -10.49
CA ASP A 8 13.46 5.67 -9.40
C ASP A 8 12.00 5.57 -9.84
N TYR A 9 11.50 6.55 -10.57
CA TYR A 9 10.15 6.53 -11.14
C TYR A 9 9.95 5.35 -12.08
N LYS A 10 10.90 5.13 -13.01
CA LYS A 10 10.88 3.98 -13.93
C LYS A 10 10.93 2.65 -13.18
N ASP A 11 11.78 2.52 -12.17
CA ASP A 11 11.88 1.33 -11.33
C ASP A 11 10.55 1.05 -10.60
N GLY A 12 9.88 2.10 -10.12
CA GLY A 12 8.53 2.02 -9.55
C GLY A 12 7.50 1.52 -10.54
N LEU A 13 7.49 2.11 -11.74
CA LEU A 13 6.56 1.76 -12.83
C LEU A 13 6.75 0.31 -13.30
N VAL A 14 7.99 -0.15 -13.43
CA VAL A 14 8.28 -1.55 -13.79
C VAL A 14 7.84 -2.47 -12.65
N SER A 15 8.05 -2.08 -11.39
CA SER A 15 7.65 -2.87 -10.22
C SER A 15 6.14 -3.05 -10.10
N SER A 16 5.33 -2.08 -10.50
CA SER A 16 3.86 -2.21 -10.48
C SER A 16 3.34 -3.21 -11.51
N LEU A 17 4.07 -3.43 -12.61
CA LEU A 17 3.72 -4.42 -13.63
C LEU A 17 4.13 -5.87 -13.28
N GLN A 18 5.04 -6.06 -12.31
CA GLN A 18 5.56 -7.40 -11.98
C GLN A 18 4.46 -8.36 -11.48
N GLY A 19 3.46 -7.87 -10.74
CA GLY A 19 2.32 -8.67 -10.28
C GLY A 19 1.49 -9.22 -11.43
N PHE A 20 1.29 -8.45 -12.50
CA PHE A 20 0.58 -8.90 -13.70
C PHE A 20 1.36 -10.00 -14.44
N LEU A 21 2.69 -9.84 -14.57
CA LEU A 21 3.55 -10.81 -15.26
C LEU A 21 3.67 -12.15 -14.54
N VAL A 22 3.71 -12.14 -13.19
CA VAL A 22 3.78 -13.38 -12.40
C VAL A 22 2.47 -14.14 -12.47
N LEU A 23 1.32 -13.46 -12.50
CA LEU A 23 0.02 -14.12 -12.62
C LEU A 23 -0.20 -14.69 -14.03
N HIS A 24 0.32 -14.06 -15.09
CA HIS A 24 0.27 -14.64 -16.45
C HIS A 24 1.02 -15.97 -16.57
N LYS A 25 2.12 -16.16 -15.81
CA LYS A 25 2.86 -17.43 -15.76
C LYS A 25 2.09 -18.58 -15.12
N LEU A 26 0.92 -18.34 -14.52
CA LEU A 26 0.05 -19.37 -13.95
C LEU A 26 -0.84 -20.09 -14.96
N ASN A 27 -1.04 -19.51 -16.14
CA ASN A 27 -1.87 -20.10 -17.18
C ASN A 27 -1.11 -21.08 -18.10
N GLN A 28 0.18 -21.31 -17.85
CA GLN A 28 0.96 -22.29 -18.60
C GLN A 28 0.75 -23.69 -18.00
N PRO A 29 0.44 -24.71 -18.83
CA PRO A 29 0.27 -26.07 -18.35
C PRO A 29 1.56 -26.54 -17.68
N VAL A 30 1.43 -27.10 -16.48
CA VAL A 30 2.53 -27.64 -15.68
C VAL A 30 3.21 -28.74 -16.49
N GLN A 31 4.41 -28.50 -17.01
CA GLN A 31 5.22 -29.56 -17.58
C GLN A 31 5.71 -30.48 -16.44
N ASN A 32 5.21 -31.71 -16.50
CA ASN A 32 5.57 -32.95 -15.83
C ASN A 32 6.71 -32.91 -14.77
N GLY A 33 6.39 -33.38 -13.56
CA GLY A 33 7.32 -34.32 -12.89
C GLY A 33 7.72 -34.06 -11.44
N ILE A 34 7.25 -33.02 -10.75
CA ILE A 34 7.57 -32.84 -9.31
C ILE A 34 6.31 -32.44 -8.53
N HIS A 35 5.93 -33.29 -7.57
CA HIS A 35 4.87 -33.04 -6.58
C HIS A 35 5.19 -31.79 -5.74
N HIS A 36 4.92 -30.59 -6.26
CA HIS A 36 4.83 -29.39 -5.46
C HIS A 36 3.36 -29.08 -5.18
N LYS A 37 2.99 -29.27 -3.91
CA LYS A 37 1.78 -28.79 -3.21
C LYS A 37 1.17 -27.58 -3.93
N PRO A 38 -0.15 -27.54 -4.22
CA PRO A 38 -0.77 -26.53 -5.08
C PRO A 38 -0.39 -25.12 -4.59
N SER A 39 0.59 -24.54 -5.26
CA SER A 39 1.48 -23.53 -4.69
C SER A 39 0.70 -22.24 -4.46
N ALA A 40 0.96 -21.53 -3.37
CA ALA A 40 0.24 -20.35 -2.88
C ALA A 40 -0.30 -19.36 -3.95
N LEU A 41 0.39 -19.24 -5.08
CA LEU A 41 -0.06 -18.53 -6.28
C LEU A 41 -1.43 -18.95 -6.86
N ARG A 42 -1.77 -20.24 -6.92
CA ARG A 42 -3.08 -20.68 -7.41
C ARG A 42 -4.20 -20.24 -6.46
N ARG A 43 -3.89 -20.12 -5.16
CA ARG A 43 -4.78 -19.50 -4.16
C ARG A 43 -4.88 -17.99 -4.33
N VAL A 44 -3.79 -17.28 -4.67
CA VAL A 44 -3.86 -15.86 -5.06
C VAL A 44 -4.82 -15.67 -6.23
N PHE A 45 -4.67 -16.47 -7.28
CA PHE A 45 -5.49 -16.38 -8.49
C PHE A 45 -6.97 -16.71 -8.24
N GLN A 46 -7.26 -17.80 -7.51
CA GLN A 46 -8.63 -18.20 -7.16
C GLN A 46 -9.34 -17.18 -6.25
N VAL A 47 -8.60 -16.49 -5.38
CA VAL A 47 -9.13 -15.36 -4.60
C VAL A 47 -9.38 -14.16 -5.50
N CYS A 48 -8.49 -13.86 -6.47
CA CYS A 48 -8.69 -12.82 -7.48
C CYS A 48 -9.86 -13.10 -8.44
N GLU A 49 -10.20 -14.36 -8.73
CA GLU A 49 -11.34 -14.71 -9.59
C GLU A 49 -12.71 -14.56 -8.90
N THR A 50 -12.78 -14.61 -7.58
CA THR A 50 -14.03 -14.44 -6.81
C THR A 50 -14.45 -12.96 -6.63
N TYR A 51 -14.00 -12.09 -7.54
CA TYR A 51 -14.07 -10.62 -7.48
C TYR A 51 -15.38 -9.98 -7.96
N VAL A 52 -16.50 -10.69 -7.89
CA VAL A 52 -17.81 -10.08 -8.12
C VAL A 52 -18.76 -10.59 -7.04
N GLY A 53 -19.00 -9.80 -5.99
CA GLY A 53 -20.25 -9.97 -5.22
C GLY A 53 -20.29 -9.65 -3.73
N ASN A 54 -19.22 -9.81 -2.92
CA ASN A 54 -19.33 -9.63 -1.46
C ASN A 54 -17.99 -9.25 -0.79
N GLY A 55 -17.97 -8.18 0.01
CA GLY A 55 -16.94 -7.82 1.01
C GLY A 55 -15.47 -7.84 0.57
N TRP A 56 -15.00 -6.76 -0.06
CA TRP A 56 -13.68 -6.67 -0.71
C TRP A 56 -12.47 -6.71 0.25
N GLN A 57 -12.57 -6.09 1.43
CA GLN A 57 -11.41 -5.89 2.32
C GLN A 57 -10.86 -7.19 2.92
N HIS A 58 -11.72 -8.10 3.38
CA HIS A 58 -11.29 -9.40 3.89
C HIS A 58 -10.57 -10.21 2.80
N LYS A 59 -11.07 -10.14 1.55
CA LYS A 59 -10.47 -10.83 0.39
C LYS A 59 -9.07 -10.29 0.05
N TRP A 60 -8.85 -8.98 0.17
CA TRP A 60 -7.53 -8.36 -0.07
C TRP A 60 -6.48 -8.84 0.94
N ALA A 61 -6.87 -9.08 2.19
CA ALA A 61 -6.01 -9.68 3.20
C ALA A 61 -5.61 -11.13 2.84
N HIS A 62 -6.50 -11.92 2.21
CA HIS A 62 -6.16 -13.25 1.70
C HIS A 62 -5.16 -13.21 0.54
N VAL A 63 -5.34 -12.27 -0.40
CA VAL A 63 -4.38 -12.02 -1.49
C VAL A 63 -3.00 -11.68 -0.93
N ALA A 64 -2.96 -10.76 0.04
CA ALA A 64 -1.74 -10.35 0.74
C ALA A 64 -1.05 -11.54 1.43
N SER A 65 -1.82 -12.35 2.16
CA SER A 65 -1.31 -13.54 2.87
C SER A 65 -0.77 -14.60 1.91
N ALA A 66 -1.45 -14.80 0.78
CA ALA A 66 -1.03 -15.75 -0.24
C ALA A 66 0.22 -15.25 -1.02
N ALA A 67 0.33 -13.94 -1.27
CA ALA A 67 1.53 -13.33 -1.85
C ALA A 67 2.75 -13.43 -0.91
N LEU A 68 2.54 -13.25 0.40
CA LEU A 68 3.57 -13.45 1.42
C LEU A 68 4.09 -14.89 1.41
N ALA A 69 3.18 -15.86 1.40
CA ALA A 69 3.52 -17.28 1.33
C ALA A 69 4.29 -17.64 0.05
N TYR A 70 3.96 -17.00 -1.08
CA TYR A 70 4.69 -17.16 -2.34
C TYR A 70 6.14 -16.64 -2.26
N ARG A 71 6.36 -15.47 -1.66
CA ARG A 71 7.72 -14.90 -1.55
C ARG A 71 8.58 -15.61 -0.49
N HIS A 72 8.06 -16.61 0.20
CA HIS A 72 8.73 -17.30 1.31
C HIS A 72 9.30 -16.35 2.36
N ILE A 73 8.69 -15.17 2.54
CA ILE A 73 9.07 -14.26 3.63
C ILE A 73 8.56 -14.91 4.91
N ARG A 74 9.41 -15.72 5.56
CA ARG A 74 9.21 -16.17 6.93
C ARG A 74 9.39 -14.95 7.83
N GLY A 75 8.31 -14.22 8.07
CA GLY A 75 8.25 -13.34 9.23
C GLY A 75 8.46 -14.21 10.47
N ASN A 76 9.39 -13.82 11.35
CA ASN A 76 9.43 -14.38 12.69
C ASN A 76 8.09 -14.03 13.34
N LEU A 77 7.20 -15.01 13.42
CA LEU A 77 5.87 -14.88 13.99
C LEU A 77 5.99 -14.68 15.49
N ALA A 78 6.29 -13.45 15.91
CA ALA A 78 5.91 -13.02 17.25
C ALA A 78 4.38 -13.06 17.33
N PRO A 79 3.78 -13.50 18.45
CA PRO A 79 2.34 -13.47 18.62
C PRO A 79 1.85 -12.02 18.52
N VAL A 80 1.17 -11.70 17.42
CA VAL A 80 0.55 -10.39 17.24
C VAL A 80 -0.75 -10.39 18.04
N HIS A 81 -0.88 -9.46 18.98
CA HIS A 81 -2.16 -9.23 19.65
C HIS A 81 -3.18 -8.73 18.61
N ILE A 82 -4.30 -9.44 18.46
CA ILE A 82 -5.35 -9.13 17.47
C ILE A 82 -5.85 -7.68 17.63
N SER A 83 -5.99 -7.21 18.86
CA SER A 83 -6.38 -5.83 19.18
C SER A 83 -5.41 -4.79 18.63
N LEU A 84 -4.11 -5.10 18.67
CA LEU A 84 -3.05 -4.24 18.14
C LEU A 84 -3.13 -4.18 16.61
N ALA A 85 -3.31 -5.33 15.96
CA ALA A 85 -3.45 -5.41 14.51
C ALA A 85 -4.70 -4.68 13.99
N ILE A 86 -5.84 -4.83 14.67
CA ILE A 86 -7.08 -4.11 14.34
C ILE A 86 -6.89 -2.60 14.51
N SER A 87 -6.25 -2.17 15.61
CA SER A 87 -5.97 -0.75 15.85
C SER A 87 -5.07 -0.14 14.77
N ASP A 88 -4.02 -0.86 14.34
CA ASP A 88 -3.18 -0.43 13.23
C ASP A 88 -3.96 -0.30 11.92
N PHE A 89 -4.82 -1.28 11.65
CA PHE A 89 -5.63 -1.28 10.44
C PHE A 89 -6.59 -0.08 10.40
N ILE A 90 -7.32 0.17 11.49
CA ILE A 90 -8.23 1.32 11.60
C ILE A 90 -7.45 2.63 11.43
N HIS A 91 -6.29 2.76 12.07
CA HIS A 91 -5.47 3.95 11.93
C HIS A 91 -4.97 4.17 10.50
N SER A 92 -4.68 3.09 9.77
CA SER A 92 -4.32 3.14 8.33
C SER A 92 -5.43 3.73 7.50
N ILE A 93 -6.65 3.23 7.70
CA ILE A 93 -7.84 3.69 6.99
C ILE A 93 -8.05 5.19 7.24
N VAL A 94 -7.89 5.65 8.48
CA VAL A 94 -8.04 7.08 8.81
C VAL A 94 -6.98 7.93 8.07
N ILE A 95 -5.72 7.50 8.05
CA ILE A 95 -4.66 8.20 7.30
C ILE A 95 -5.01 8.27 5.81
N GLU A 96 -5.44 7.14 5.23
CA GLU A 96 -5.78 7.05 3.81
C GLU A 96 -6.98 7.93 3.46
N ILE A 97 -8.01 7.98 4.30
CA ILE A 97 -9.17 8.87 4.12
C ILE A 97 -8.73 10.33 4.18
N VAL A 98 -7.93 10.71 5.18
CA VAL A 98 -7.46 12.10 5.33
C VAL A 98 -6.54 12.49 4.17
N PHE A 99 -5.69 11.58 3.69
CA PHE A 99 -4.82 11.82 2.54
C PHE A 99 -5.60 11.89 1.22
N LEU A 100 -6.67 11.09 1.07
CA LEU A 100 -7.60 11.19 -0.05
C LEU A 100 -8.31 12.55 -0.07
N LEU A 101 -8.80 13.03 1.08
CA LEU A 101 -9.41 14.36 1.19
C LEU A 101 -8.40 15.46 0.84
N GLN A 102 -7.15 15.33 1.28
CA GLN A 102 -6.08 16.25 0.89
C GLN A 102 -5.84 16.24 -0.62
N ALA A 103 -5.82 15.06 -1.25
CA ALA A 103 -5.69 14.95 -2.70
C ALA A 103 -6.85 15.64 -3.42
N MET A 104 -8.09 15.39 -3.00
CA MET A 104 -9.30 16.03 -3.55
C MET A 104 -9.26 17.56 -3.40
N LEU A 105 -8.77 18.06 -2.26
CA LEU A 105 -8.61 19.50 -2.05
C LEU A 105 -7.61 20.11 -3.02
N ILE A 106 -6.49 19.43 -3.29
CA ILE A 106 -5.51 19.89 -4.28
C ILE A 106 -6.12 19.99 -5.67
N TRP A 107 -6.97 19.03 -6.06
CA TRP A 107 -7.70 19.07 -7.33
C TRP A 107 -8.67 20.26 -7.45
N SER A 108 -9.15 20.80 -6.33
CA SER A 108 -10.04 21.98 -6.31
C SER A 108 -9.31 23.33 -6.44
N LEU A 109 -7.98 23.36 -6.45
CA LEU A 109 -7.23 24.62 -6.57
C LEU A 109 -7.30 25.20 -7.99
N PRO A 110 -7.40 26.53 -8.16
CA PRO A 110 -7.57 27.18 -9.47
C PRO A 110 -6.26 27.28 -10.29
N PHE A 111 -5.37 26.28 -10.19
CA PHE A 111 -4.12 26.23 -10.96
C PHE A 111 -4.22 25.18 -12.07
N GLN A 112 -4.33 25.63 -13.32
CA GLN A 112 -4.63 24.79 -14.49
C GLN A 112 -3.62 23.66 -14.74
N VAL A 113 -2.35 23.85 -14.39
CA VAL A 113 -1.28 22.86 -14.66
C VAL A 113 -0.74 22.25 -13.36
N LEU A 114 -0.49 23.09 -12.35
CA LEU A 114 0.12 22.63 -11.11
C LEU A 114 -0.83 21.77 -10.28
N ALA A 115 -2.12 22.13 -10.19
CA ALA A 115 -3.07 21.39 -9.37
C ALA A 115 -3.26 19.94 -9.88
N PRO A 116 -3.44 19.68 -11.20
CA PRO A 116 -3.52 18.32 -11.71
C PRO A 116 -2.24 17.49 -11.51
N LEU A 117 -1.06 18.08 -11.73
CA LEU A 117 0.22 17.37 -11.56
C LEU A 117 0.45 16.96 -10.10
N VAL A 118 0.19 17.89 -9.19
CA VAL A 118 0.33 17.63 -7.75
C VAL A 118 -0.77 16.65 -7.33
N GLY A 119 -2.02 16.85 -7.72
CA GLY A 119 -3.14 15.94 -7.43
C GLY A 119 -2.87 14.50 -7.91
N PHE A 120 -2.31 14.33 -9.11
CA PHE A 120 -1.89 13.04 -9.66
C PHE A 120 -0.79 12.39 -8.80
N THR A 121 0.18 13.19 -8.36
CA THR A 121 1.27 12.74 -7.48
C THR A 121 0.72 12.22 -6.15
N TYR A 122 -0.21 12.96 -5.52
CA TYR A 122 -0.87 12.54 -4.28
C TYR A 122 -1.68 11.25 -4.47
N MET A 123 -2.46 11.14 -5.55
CA MET A 123 -3.22 9.92 -5.83
C MET A 123 -2.31 8.70 -6.09
N SER A 124 -1.21 8.88 -6.81
CA SER A 124 -0.21 7.83 -7.05
C SER A 124 0.45 7.37 -5.75
N LEU A 125 0.77 8.30 -4.86
CA LEU A 125 1.31 7.99 -3.53
C LEU A 125 0.29 7.28 -2.66
N LEU A 126 -0.99 7.69 -2.69
CA LEU A 126 -2.08 7.07 -1.93
C LEU A 126 -2.24 5.59 -2.30
N TYR A 127 -2.34 5.29 -3.60
CA TYR A 127 -2.52 3.93 -4.09
C TYR A 127 -1.32 3.03 -3.82
N SER A 128 -0.11 3.59 -3.89
CA SER A 128 1.10 2.88 -3.50
C SER A 128 1.11 2.59 -2.02
N LEU A 129 0.87 3.61 -1.18
CA LEU A 129 0.82 3.44 0.26
C LEU A 129 -0.17 2.34 0.64
N TYR A 130 -1.36 2.33 0.03
CA TYR A 130 -2.37 1.33 0.33
C TYR A 130 -1.90 -0.09 -0.02
N SER A 131 -1.30 -0.29 -1.19
CA SER A 131 -0.76 -1.59 -1.61
C SER A 131 0.37 -2.08 -0.67
N PHE A 132 1.28 -1.18 -0.29
CA PHE A 132 2.41 -1.50 0.59
C PHE A 132 2.00 -1.68 2.06
N GLU A 133 0.92 -1.07 2.52
CA GLU A 133 0.36 -1.32 3.86
C GLU A 133 -0.09 -2.79 4.01
N TYR A 134 -0.78 -3.36 3.02
CA TYR A 134 -1.10 -4.80 3.02
C TYR A 134 0.16 -5.67 3.12
N LYS A 135 1.24 -5.28 2.45
CA LYS A 135 2.55 -5.95 2.56
C LYS A 135 3.14 -5.85 3.95
N TRP A 136 3.20 -4.66 4.53
CA TRP A 136 3.81 -4.47 5.84
C TRP A 136 3.00 -5.08 6.97
N MET A 137 1.67 -5.07 6.86
CA MET A 137 0.77 -5.73 7.82
C MET A 137 0.93 -7.25 7.79
N SER A 138 0.95 -7.87 6.60
CA SER A 138 1.06 -9.33 6.51
C SER A 138 2.47 -9.85 6.81
N SER A 139 3.52 -9.11 6.46
CA SER A 139 4.91 -9.57 6.57
C SER A 139 5.35 -9.72 8.03
N GLY A 140 4.50 -9.30 8.98
CA GLY A 140 4.76 -9.45 10.41
C GLY A 140 6.09 -8.85 10.81
N ILE A 141 6.62 -7.86 10.06
CA ILE A 141 7.85 -7.17 10.42
C ILE A 141 7.59 -6.70 11.85
N PRO A 142 8.32 -7.22 12.85
CA PRO A 142 7.97 -7.00 14.23
C PRO A 142 7.91 -5.49 14.45
N MET A 143 6.70 -5.01 14.74
CA MET A 143 6.43 -3.68 15.29
C MET A 143 7.29 -3.62 16.56
N SER A 144 8.49 -3.09 16.45
CA SER A 144 9.52 -2.91 17.48
C SER A 144 9.05 -3.24 18.90
N SER A 145 8.92 -4.53 19.19
CA SER A 145 8.22 -5.02 20.40
C SER A 145 9.09 -4.89 21.64
N ARG A 146 10.20 -4.16 21.55
CA ARG A 146 11.15 -3.97 22.65
C ARG A 146 11.18 -2.55 23.23
N ILE A 147 10.54 -1.54 22.62
CA ILE A 147 10.78 -0.14 23.03
C ILE A 147 9.55 0.59 23.60
N ALA A 148 8.32 0.15 23.33
CA ALA A 148 7.13 0.88 23.79
C ALA A 148 6.30 0.04 24.77
N ARG A 149 6.41 0.33 26.07
CA ARG A 149 5.53 -0.19 27.13
C ARG A 149 4.07 0.25 26.98
N ILE A 150 3.78 1.16 26.03
CA ILE A 150 2.44 1.64 25.70
C ILE A 150 2.14 1.19 24.26
N PRO A 151 1.18 0.27 24.02
CA PRO A 151 0.91 -0.30 22.70
C PRO A 151 0.60 0.79 21.65
N MET A 152 -0.02 1.89 22.09
CA MET A 152 -0.39 3.04 21.27
C MET A 152 0.82 3.81 20.69
N ILE A 153 1.88 4.02 21.46
CA ILE A 153 3.08 4.75 21.02
C ILE A 153 3.88 3.90 20.02
N ALA A 154 3.84 2.57 20.17
CA ALA A 154 4.45 1.63 19.23
C ALA A 154 3.86 1.78 17.82
N GLN A 155 2.53 1.94 17.73
CA GLN A 155 1.82 2.11 16.46
C GLN A 155 2.27 3.36 15.73
N VAL A 156 2.17 4.52 16.38
CA VAL A 156 2.52 5.82 15.78
C VAL A 156 3.98 5.80 15.30
N LYS A 157 4.91 5.21 16.06
CA LYS A 157 6.33 5.13 15.68
C LYS A 157 6.59 4.19 14.49
N SER A 158 5.91 3.04 14.45
CA SER A 158 5.96 2.11 13.30
C SER A 158 5.47 2.79 12.01
N ARG A 159 4.38 3.56 12.13
CA ARG A 159 3.78 4.30 11.00
C ARG A 159 4.67 5.43 10.49
N ILE A 160 5.21 6.25 11.39
CA ILE A 160 6.17 7.30 11.01
C ILE A 160 7.35 6.67 10.26
N SER A 161 7.83 5.49 10.67
CA SER A 161 8.90 4.78 9.94
C SER A 161 8.48 4.26 8.56
N ARG A 162 7.23 3.81 8.37
CA ARG A 162 6.71 3.40 7.05
C ARG A 162 6.57 4.59 6.13
N ILE A 163 6.02 5.69 6.62
CA ILE A 163 5.84 6.92 5.84
C ILE A 163 7.20 7.55 5.52
N ASP A 164 8.14 7.57 6.46
CA ASP A 164 9.52 8.03 6.22
C ASP A 164 10.21 7.20 5.12
N LYS A 165 9.93 5.89 5.01
CA LYS A 165 10.40 5.07 3.87
C LYS A 165 9.76 5.49 2.55
N VAL A 166 8.50 5.91 2.56
CA VAL A 166 7.80 6.40 1.37
C VAL A 166 8.33 7.77 0.95
N GLU A 167 8.47 8.70 1.90
CA GLU A 167 8.92 10.07 1.66
C GLU A 167 10.38 10.15 1.21
N ARG A 168 11.25 9.25 1.70
CA ARG A 168 12.66 9.17 1.25
C ARG A 168 12.84 8.61 -0.15
N ARG A 169 11.89 7.83 -0.66
CA ARG A 169 11.94 7.27 -2.01
C ARG A 169 10.65 7.55 -2.77
N TRP A 170 10.12 8.76 -2.58
CA TRP A 170 8.82 9.14 -3.13
C TRP A 170 8.72 8.98 -4.65
N PRO A 171 9.76 9.20 -5.49
CA PRO A 171 9.64 9.03 -6.94
C PRO A 171 9.31 7.59 -7.34
N PHE A 172 9.89 6.62 -6.61
CA PHE A 172 9.58 5.20 -6.81
C PHE A 172 8.12 4.89 -6.50
N TYR A 173 7.59 5.41 -5.38
CA TYR A 173 6.19 5.17 -5.02
C TYR A 173 5.24 5.92 -5.95
N VAL A 174 5.57 7.12 -6.44
CA VAL A 174 4.77 7.77 -7.49
C VAL A 174 4.74 6.91 -8.75
N GLY A 175 5.91 6.41 -9.20
CA GLY A 175 6.00 5.52 -10.37
C GLY A 175 5.21 4.22 -10.18
N PHE A 176 5.26 3.63 -8.99
CA PHE A 176 4.49 2.42 -8.66
C PHE A 176 2.98 2.65 -8.79
N GLY A 177 2.45 3.73 -8.23
CA GLY A 177 1.01 4.02 -8.24
C GLY A 177 0.47 4.58 -9.56
N THR A 178 1.36 5.09 -10.42
CA THR A 178 1.01 5.79 -11.68
C THR A 178 0.02 5.00 -12.53
N ILE A 179 0.26 3.70 -12.75
CA ILE A 179 -0.59 2.88 -13.63
C ILE A 179 -2.00 2.76 -13.06
N LEU A 180 -2.12 2.58 -11.73
CA LEU A 180 -3.42 2.51 -11.08
C LEU A 180 -4.13 3.87 -11.15
N THR A 181 -3.41 4.97 -10.90
CA THR A 181 -3.96 6.32 -11.00
C THR A 181 -4.45 6.66 -12.40
N LEU A 182 -3.68 6.35 -13.44
CA LEU A 182 -4.10 6.54 -14.82
C LEU A 182 -5.35 5.72 -15.15
N SER A 183 -5.38 4.46 -14.72
CA SER A 183 -6.52 3.56 -14.98
C SER A 183 -7.80 4.07 -14.30
N THR A 184 -7.70 4.53 -13.05
CA THR A 184 -8.84 5.09 -12.29
C THR A 184 -9.16 6.53 -12.67
N SER A 185 -8.39 7.16 -13.55
CA SER A 185 -8.71 8.48 -14.13
C SER A 185 -9.32 8.37 -15.52
N TYR A 186 -9.55 7.15 -16.00
CA TYR A 186 -10.08 6.90 -17.35
C TYR A 186 -11.53 7.36 -17.52
N SER A 187 -12.36 7.20 -16.48
CA SER A 187 -13.76 7.61 -16.49
C SER A 187 -13.98 8.80 -15.56
N GLU A 188 -15.02 9.60 -15.81
CA GLU A 188 -15.52 10.59 -14.85
C GLU A 188 -16.49 9.97 -13.83
N ASP A 189 -16.99 8.76 -14.13
CA ASP A 189 -17.92 8.04 -13.26
C ASP A 189 -17.18 7.39 -12.08
N PHE A 190 -17.55 7.82 -10.87
CA PHE A 190 -17.01 7.30 -9.61
C PHE A 190 -17.20 5.78 -9.45
N MET A 191 -18.34 5.24 -9.88
CA MET A 191 -18.62 3.81 -9.78
C MET A 191 -17.70 3.02 -10.71
N ILE A 192 -17.52 3.48 -11.95
CA ILE A 192 -16.61 2.84 -12.92
C ILE A 192 -15.17 2.87 -12.40
N ASN A 193 -14.70 4.02 -11.91
CA ASN A 193 -13.36 4.14 -11.33
C ASN A 193 -13.17 3.25 -10.10
N GLY A 194 -14.21 3.12 -9.26
CA GLY A 194 -14.23 2.19 -8.13
C GLY A 194 -14.12 0.73 -8.56
N CYS A 195 -14.79 0.34 -9.66
CA CYS A 195 -14.68 -1.00 -10.23
C CYS A 195 -13.28 -1.26 -10.82
N ILE A 196 -12.73 -0.30 -11.58
CA ILE A 196 -11.35 -0.39 -12.12
C ILE A 196 -10.35 -0.54 -10.98
N PHE A 197 -10.49 0.28 -9.93
CA PHE A 197 -9.67 0.17 -8.74
C PHE A 197 -9.80 -1.21 -8.10
N GLY A 198 -11.02 -1.67 -7.83
CA GLY A 198 -11.28 -2.98 -7.22
C GLY A 198 -10.72 -4.15 -8.02
N ALA A 199 -10.76 -4.07 -9.36
CA ALA A 199 -10.22 -5.09 -10.25
C ALA A 199 -8.69 -5.09 -10.30
N LEU A 200 -8.05 -3.92 -10.37
CA LEU A 200 -6.59 -3.81 -10.51
C LEU A 200 -5.85 -3.89 -9.18
N PHE A 201 -6.43 -3.38 -8.09
CA PHE A 201 -5.79 -3.29 -6.79
C PHE A 201 -5.14 -4.59 -6.27
N PRO A 202 -5.72 -5.80 -6.44
CA PRO A 202 -5.11 -7.05 -5.98
C PRO A 202 -3.78 -7.33 -6.66
N PHE A 203 -3.65 -6.96 -7.93
CA PHE A 203 -2.42 -7.07 -8.69
C PHE A 203 -1.34 -6.15 -8.10
N PHE A 204 -1.72 -4.93 -7.71
CA PHE A 204 -0.81 -3.99 -7.06
C PHE A 204 -0.38 -4.46 -5.66
N ILE A 205 -1.27 -5.14 -4.90
CA ILE A 205 -0.87 -5.82 -3.65
C ILE A 205 0.24 -6.83 -3.97
N VAL A 206 0.03 -7.76 -4.91
CA VAL A 206 1.04 -8.76 -5.28
C VAL A 206 2.33 -8.10 -5.78
N SER A 207 2.23 -7.11 -6.66
CA SER A 207 3.36 -6.32 -7.16
C SER A 207 4.17 -5.68 -6.04
N SER A 208 3.53 -5.22 -4.96
CA SER A 208 4.26 -4.67 -3.81
C SER A 208 5.13 -5.73 -3.14
N TYR A 209 4.68 -7.00 -3.07
CA TYR A 209 5.52 -8.10 -2.60
C TYR A 209 6.57 -8.49 -3.63
N LEU A 210 6.45 -8.22 -4.91
CA LEU A 210 7.51 -8.56 -5.87
C LEU A 210 8.56 -7.46 -6.00
N ALA A 211 8.14 -6.22 -5.76
CA ALA A 211 9.01 -5.06 -5.64
C ALA A 211 10.14 -5.40 -4.64
N THR A 212 11.32 -5.60 -5.21
CA THR A 212 12.52 -5.97 -4.48
C THR A 212 13.22 -4.70 -4.03
N LYS A 213 13.64 -4.69 -2.75
CA LYS A 213 14.39 -3.60 -2.15
C LYS A 213 15.72 -3.48 -2.88
N ARG A 214 15.87 -2.48 -3.74
CA ARG A 214 17.13 -1.76 -3.77
C ARG A 214 17.14 -0.91 -2.51
N ASP A 215 17.92 -1.30 -1.52
CA ASP A 215 18.28 -0.49 -0.35
C ASP A 215 19.20 0.68 -0.73
N ALA A 216 19.38 0.95 -2.05
CA ALA A 216 20.00 2.16 -2.53
C ALA A 216 19.13 3.34 -2.09
N GLN A 217 19.66 4.13 -1.17
CA GLN A 217 19.08 5.42 -0.79
C GLN A 217 18.89 6.24 -2.07
N SER A 218 17.69 6.80 -2.27
CA SER A 218 17.49 7.72 -3.38
C SER A 218 18.36 8.96 -3.15
N GLU A 219 19.04 9.42 -4.19
CA GLU A 219 19.75 10.70 -4.17
C GLU A 219 18.79 11.90 -4.27
N VAL A 220 17.48 11.65 -4.46
CA VAL A 220 16.44 12.67 -4.49
C VAL A 220 16.10 13.11 -3.06
N PRO A 221 16.00 14.42 -2.78
CA PRO A 221 15.63 14.91 -1.45
C PRO A 221 14.26 14.40 -1.02
N ALA A 222 14.15 14.02 0.25
CA ALA A 222 12.90 13.56 0.84
C ALA A 222 11.89 14.71 0.90
N PHE A 223 10.65 14.44 0.47
CA PHE A 223 9.56 15.42 0.51
C PHE A 223 8.44 14.93 1.44
N ARG A 224 7.99 15.81 2.32
CA ARG A 224 7.05 15.48 3.40
C ARG A 224 5.58 15.62 2.97
N PHE A 225 5.15 14.82 1.99
CA PHE A 225 3.77 14.84 1.49
C PHE A 225 2.74 14.55 2.59
N PHE A 226 3.09 13.72 3.58
CA PHE A 226 2.16 13.23 4.59
C PHE A 226 2.18 14.04 5.89
N TYR A 227 3.00 15.09 6.00
CA TYR A 227 3.16 15.83 7.25
C TYR A 227 1.84 16.38 7.78
N VAL A 228 1.03 17.00 6.92
CA VAL A 228 -0.27 17.58 7.29
C VAL A 228 -1.20 16.49 7.80
N VAL A 229 -1.30 15.37 7.07
CA VAL A 229 -2.12 14.22 7.47
C VAL A 229 -1.66 13.64 8.81
N GLN A 230 -0.36 13.44 8.99
CA GLN A 230 0.19 12.91 10.24
C GLN A 230 -0.16 13.79 11.44
N VAL A 231 -0.04 15.12 11.30
CA VAL A 231 -0.40 16.05 12.37
C VAL A 231 -1.89 15.96 12.70
N ILE A 232 -2.76 15.94 11.69
CA ILE A 232 -4.21 15.85 11.86
C ILE A 232 -4.59 14.52 12.52
N THR A 233 -4.13 13.39 11.97
CA THR A 233 -4.47 12.07 12.49
C THR A 233 -3.94 11.86 13.91
N ASN A 234 -2.73 12.35 14.22
CA ASN A 234 -2.19 12.27 15.58
C ASN A 234 -3.04 13.06 16.58
N LYS A 235 -3.46 14.28 16.21
CA LYS A 235 -4.35 15.10 17.06
C LYS A 235 -5.72 14.45 17.23
N LEU A 236 -6.32 13.93 16.16
CA LEU A 236 -7.61 13.24 16.20
C LEU A 236 -7.56 12.02 17.11
N PHE A 237 -6.50 11.23 17.00
CA PHE A 237 -6.34 10.01 17.78
C PHE A 237 -6.11 10.29 19.28
N LEU A 238 -5.32 11.34 19.60
CA LEU A 238 -5.19 11.82 20.99
C LEU A 238 -6.51 12.32 21.55
N ALA A 239 -7.29 13.06 20.76
CA ALA A 239 -8.61 13.55 21.17
C ALA A 239 -9.59 12.39 21.45
N LEU A 240 -9.62 11.37 20.59
CA LEU A 240 -10.45 10.18 20.80
C LEU A 240 -10.09 9.45 22.10
N VAL A 241 -8.80 9.27 22.38
CA VAL A 241 -8.35 8.62 23.63
C VAL A 241 -8.72 9.46 24.85
N PHE A 242 -8.56 10.78 24.78
CA PHE A 242 -8.97 11.67 25.87
C PHE A 242 -10.47 11.57 26.14
N ILE A 243 -11.30 11.48 25.10
CA ILE A 243 -12.76 11.32 25.23
C ILE A 243 -13.12 9.96 25.86
N ILE A 244 -12.48 8.88 25.43
CA ILE A 244 -12.72 7.53 25.96
C ILE A 244 -12.32 7.44 27.43
N ASN A 245 -11.18 8.02 27.81
CA ASN A 245 -10.65 7.97 29.17
C ASN A 245 -11.36 8.93 30.16
N ARG A 246 -12.30 9.74 29.66
CA ARG A 246 -13.13 10.65 30.45
C ARG A 246 -14.51 10.06 30.80
N ARG A 247 -14.84 8.88 30.26
CA ARG A 247 -16.00 8.05 30.64
C ARG A 247 -15.56 6.96 31.60
#